data_AF-A0A1A6HND6-F1
#
_entry.id   AF-A0A1A6HND6-F1
#
_cell.length_a   1.000
_cell.length_b   1.000
_cell.length_c   1.000
_cell.angle_alpha   90.00
_cell.angle_beta   90.00
_cell.angle_gamma   90.00
#
_symmetry.space_group_name_H-M   'P 1'
#
loop_
_entity.id
_entity.type
_entity.pdbx_description
1 polymer ?
#
loop_
_entity_poly.entity_id
_entity_poly.type
_entity_poly.pdbx_seq_one_letter_code
_entity_poly.pdbx_strand_id
1 'polypeptide(L)'
;MLLDQYRKKSKLFRTKVLLAPLGDDFRFSEYTEWDQQYRNYEQLFNHMNSQPHLKVKIQFGTLSDYFDALEKAAAAEKKGGQSLFPVLSGDFFTYADRDDHYWTGYFTSRPFYKRMDRIMESHI
;
A
#
# COMPACT_ATOMS: atom_id res chain seq x y z
N MET A 1 -6.64 8.65 -18.09
CA MET A 1 -7.18 7.46 -17.40
C MET A 1 -6.41 7.14 -16.11
N LEU A 2 -5.09 6.92 -16.13
CA LEU A 2 -4.32 6.56 -14.92
C LEU A 2 -4.29 7.66 -13.83
N LEU A 3 -3.93 8.90 -14.20
CA LEU A 3 -3.85 10.01 -13.23
C LEU A 3 -5.19 10.31 -12.54
N ASP A 4 -6.31 10.08 -13.24
CA ASP A 4 -7.65 10.23 -12.66
C ASP A 4 -7.89 9.20 -11.54
N GLN A 5 -7.47 7.94 -11.74
CA GLN A 5 -7.54 6.90 -10.71
C GLN A 5 -6.68 7.26 -9.49
N TYR A 6 -5.48 7.79 -9.71
CA TYR A 6 -4.62 8.25 -8.62
C TYR A 6 -5.23 9.42 -7.84
N ARG A 7 -5.83 10.39 -8.53
CA ARG A 7 -6.55 11.50 -7.89
C ARG A 7 -7.79 11.05 -7.15
N LYS A 8 -8.51 10.04 -7.64
CA LYS A 8 -9.64 9.44 -6.92
C LYS A 8 -9.16 8.72 -5.67
N LYS A 9 -8.11 7.90 -5.76
CA LYS A 9 -7.49 7.22 -4.61
C LYS A 9 -7.00 8.22 -3.57
N SER A 10 -6.38 9.33 -3.97
CA SER A 10 -5.86 10.33 -3.03
C SER A 10 -6.95 11.00 -2.18
N LYS A 11 -8.21 11.05 -2.66
CA LYS A 11 -9.33 11.59 -1.87
C LYS A 11 -9.69 10.74 -0.66
N LEU A 12 -9.20 9.50 -0.57
CA LEU A 12 -9.41 8.61 0.57
C LEU A 12 -8.40 8.84 1.70
N PHE A 13 -7.38 9.66 1.47
CA PHE A 13 -6.28 9.90 2.41
C PHE A 13 -6.22 11.38 2.83
N ARG A 14 -5.53 11.64 3.95
CA ARG A 14 -5.46 12.98 4.56
C ARG A 14 -4.42 13.90 3.93
N THR A 15 -3.47 13.36 3.16
CA THR A 15 -2.38 14.13 2.52
C THR A 15 -2.42 13.98 1.00
N LYS A 16 -1.58 14.77 0.31
CA LYS A 16 -1.38 14.70 -1.15
C LYS A 16 -0.29 13.73 -1.58
N VAL A 17 0.26 12.93 -0.65
CA VAL A 17 1.26 11.90 -0.94
C VAL A 17 0.52 10.58 -1.13
N LEU A 18 0.71 9.95 -2.28
CA LEU A 18 -0.04 8.74 -2.65
C LEU A 18 0.88 7.54 -2.84
N LEU A 19 0.59 6.45 -2.15
CA LEU A 19 1.20 5.14 -2.40
C LEU A 19 0.42 4.39 -3.48
N ALA A 20 1.12 3.94 -4.53
CA ALA A 20 0.58 3.10 -5.60
C ALA A 20 1.43 1.82 -5.72
N PRO A 21 1.05 0.72 -5.06
CA PRO A 21 1.74 -0.55 -5.22
C PRO A 21 1.66 -1.04 -6.67
N LEU A 22 2.78 -1.51 -7.20
CA LEU A 22 2.88 -2.10 -8.53
C LEU A 22 3.54 -3.47 -8.37
N GLY A 23 2.73 -4.53 -8.40
CA GLY A 23 3.17 -5.89 -8.16
C GLY A 23 1.98 -6.82 -7.96
N ASP A 24 2.29 -8.09 -7.79
CA ASP A 24 1.35 -9.18 -7.52
C ASP A 24 2.18 -10.42 -7.12
N ASP A 25 1.51 -11.54 -6.86
CA ASP A 25 2.16 -12.82 -6.54
C ASP A 25 3.18 -13.23 -7.61
N PHE A 26 4.43 -13.47 -7.18
CA PHE A 26 5.54 -13.93 -8.02
C PHE A 26 5.82 -13.08 -9.28
N ARG A 27 5.49 -11.79 -9.24
CA ARG A 27 5.80 -10.85 -10.34
C ARG A 27 7.28 -10.48 -10.37
N PHE A 28 7.68 -9.91 -11.50
CA PHE A 28 9.03 -9.44 -11.78
C PHE A 28 10.07 -10.58 -11.81
N SER A 29 9.66 -11.77 -12.27
CA SER A 29 10.56 -12.93 -12.41
C SER A 29 11.31 -12.95 -13.74
N GLU A 30 10.71 -12.38 -14.79
CA GLU A 30 11.26 -12.40 -16.15
C GLU A 30 11.81 -11.03 -16.55
N TYR A 31 12.96 -11.02 -17.24
CA TYR A 31 13.58 -9.77 -17.72
C TYR A 31 12.64 -8.97 -18.65
N THR A 32 11.88 -9.67 -19.50
CA THR A 32 10.93 -9.04 -20.42
C THR A 32 9.78 -8.34 -19.70
N GLU A 33 9.33 -8.90 -18.57
CA GLU A 33 8.32 -8.27 -17.72
C GLU A 33 8.85 -6.98 -17.09
N TRP A 34 10.07 -7.02 -16.54
CA TRP A 34 10.75 -5.84 -15.98
C TRP A 34 10.84 -4.72 -17.01
N ASP A 35 11.37 -5.02 -18.19
CA ASP A 35 11.59 -4.03 -19.24
C ASP A 35 10.28 -3.40 -19.72
N GLN A 36 9.23 -4.22 -19.91
CA GLN A 36 7.91 -3.73 -20.29
C GLN A 36 7.28 -2.84 -19.21
N GLN A 37 7.32 -3.26 -17.94
CA GLN A 37 6.75 -2.47 -16.85
C GLN A 37 7.51 -1.15 -16.68
N TYR A 38 8.84 -1.21 -16.59
CA TYR A 38 9.67 -0.04 -16.40
C TYR A 38 9.49 0.98 -17.53
N ARG A 39 9.63 0.56 -18.79
CA ARG A 39 9.58 1.48 -19.94
C ARG A 39 8.24 2.16 -20.12
N ASN A 40 7.14 1.44 -19.89
CA ASN A 40 5.80 2.03 -20.01
C ASN A 40 5.55 3.05 -18.89
N TYR A 41 5.91 2.73 -17.65
CA TYR A 41 5.77 3.66 -16.53
C TYR A 41 6.70 4.88 -16.65
N GLU A 42 7.93 4.70 -17.12
CA GLU A 42 8.87 5.79 -17.37
C GLU A 42 8.30 6.81 -18.37
N GLN A 43 7.73 6.33 -19.50
CA GLN A 43 7.06 7.20 -20.47
C GLN A 43 5.88 7.97 -19.86
N LEU A 44 5.05 7.28 -19.07
CA LEU A 44 3.92 7.88 -18.37
C LEU A 44 4.40 8.96 -17.37
N PHE A 45 5.46 8.68 -16.61
CA PHE A 45 6.02 9.63 -15.64
C PHE A 45 6.60 10.85 -16.33
N ASN A 46 7.37 10.65 -17.41
CA ASN A 46 7.95 11.73 -18.20
C ASN A 46 6.87 12.66 -18.77
N HIS A 47 5.77 12.08 -19.30
CA HIS A 47 4.65 12.86 -19.80
C HIS A 47 3.91 13.63 -18.69
N MET A 48 3.67 13.00 -17.54
CA MET A 48 2.95 13.62 -16.42
C MET A 48 3.76 14.74 -15.75
N ASN A 49 5.05 14.50 -15.52
CA ASN A 49 5.95 15.45 -14.87
C ASN A 49 6.29 16.65 -15.77
N SER A 50 6.27 16.50 -17.10
CA SER A 50 6.56 17.59 -18.05
C SER A 50 5.39 18.54 -18.29
N GLN A 51 4.20 18.26 -17.73
CA GLN A 51 2.99 19.08 -17.90
C GLN A 51 2.59 19.79 -16.59
N PRO A 52 2.98 21.06 -16.38
CA PRO A 52 2.72 21.77 -15.12
C PRO A 52 1.24 21.87 -14.74
N HIS A 53 0.34 21.92 -15.72
CA HIS A 53 -1.10 22.01 -15.49
C HIS A 53 -1.68 20.76 -14.81
N LEU A 54 -0.99 19.61 -14.89
CA LEU A 54 -1.40 18.38 -14.22
C LEU A 54 -1.10 18.40 -12.71
N LYS A 55 -0.24 19.31 -12.23
CA LYS A 55 0.08 19.51 -10.81
C LYS A 55 0.40 18.19 -10.07
N VAL A 56 1.20 17.35 -10.70
CA VAL A 56 1.61 16.04 -10.17
C VAL A 56 3.11 15.91 -10.24
N LYS A 57 3.69 15.25 -9.24
CA LYS A 57 5.04 14.70 -9.29
C LYS A 57 4.91 13.20 -9.07
N ILE A 58 5.38 12.41 -10.02
CA ILE A 58 5.27 10.95 -9.99
C ILE A 58 6.61 10.30 -10.32
N GLN A 59 6.94 9.23 -9.61
CA GLN A 59 8.20 8.50 -9.71
C GLN A 59 8.04 7.09 -9.14
N PHE A 60 8.96 6.19 -9.48
CA PHE A 60 9.17 4.99 -8.69
C PHE A 60 9.69 5.38 -7.30
N GLY A 61 9.36 4.57 -6.30
CA GLY A 61 9.80 4.80 -4.94
C GLY A 61 9.61 3.56 -4.09
N THR A 62 10.26 3.56 -2.94
CA THR A 62 10.15 2.53 -1.92
C THR A 62 9.05 2.86 -0.92
N LEU A 63 8.73 1.90 -0.04
CA LEU A 63 7.79 2.15 1.06
C LEU A 63 8.33 3.22 2.03
N SER A 64 9.66 3.27 2.23
CA SER A 64 10.31 4.29 3.05
C SER A 64 10.17 5.68 2.45
N ASP A 65 10.41 5.84 1.13
CA ASP A 65 10.24 7.13 0.45
C ASP A 65 8.81 7.69 0.62
N TYR A 66 7.81 6.80 0.59
CA TYR A 66 6.43 7.17 0.82
C TYR A 66 6.20 7.68 2.25
N PHE A 67 6.65 6.94 3.27
CA PHE A 67 6.44 7.35 4.67
C PHE A 67 7.23 8.61 5.04
N ASP A 68 8.44 8.77 4.51
CA ASP A 68 9.24 10.00 4.68
C ASP A 68 8.53 11.22 4.07
N ALA A 69 7.96 11.08 2.88
CA ALA A 69 7.19 12.14 2.24
C ALA A 69 5.87 12.41 2.98
N LEU A 70 5.22 11.36 3.49
CA LEU A 70 4.00 11.46 4.26
C LEU A 70 4.21 12.22 5.57
N GLU A 71 5.28 11.92 6.30
CA GLU A 71 5.63 12.61 7.54
C GLU A 71 5.89 14.10 7.30
N LYS A 72 6.69 14.42 6.27
CA LYS A 72 6.95 15.82 5.87
C LYS A 72 5.65 16.56 5.50
N ALA A 73 4.75 15.90 4.76
CA ALA A 73 3.46 16.47 4.39
C ALA A 73 2.57 16.69 5.64
N ALA A 74 2.52 15.72 6.54
CA ALA A 74 1.74 15.81 7.78
C ALA A 74 2.26 16.92 8.71
N ALA A 75 3.58 17.08 8.80
CA ALA A 75 4.20 18.16 9.58
C ALA A 75 3.86 19.54 9.01
N ALA A 76 3.84 19.70 7.68
CA ALA A 76 3.49 20.95 7.01
C ALA A 76 2.00 21.31 7.17
N GLU A 77 1.11 20.32 7.29
CA GLU A 77 -0.34 20.52 7.45
C GLU A 77 -0.79 20.68 8.91
N LYS A 78 0.12 20.51 9.88
CA LYS A 78 -0.15 20.61 11.32
C LYS A 78 -0.51 22.04 11.73
N LYS A 79 -1.79 22.42 11.59
CA LYS A 79 -2.33 23.70 12.10
C LYS A 79 -2.75 23.53 13.57
N GLY A 80 -2.17 24.33 14.47
CA GLY A 80 -2.64 24.43 15.86
C GLY A 80 -2.29 23.23 16.77
N GLY A 81 -1.25 22.46 16.44
CA GLY A 81 -0.72 21.41 17.33
C GLY A 81 -1.49 20.09 17.33
N GLN A 82 -2.66 20.01 16.69
CA GLN A 82 -3.43 18.78 16.57
C GLN A 82 -2.80 17.79 15.57
N SER A 83 -2.83 16.50 15.91
CA SER A 83 -2.37 15.42 15.02
C SER A 83 -3.24 15.33 13.78
N LEU A 84 -2.61 15.17 12.61
CA LEU A 84 -3.32 14.96 11.35
C LEU A 84 -4.00 13.58 11.30
N PHE A 85 -3.47 12.57 11.99
CA PHE A 85 -3.95 11.18 11.93
C PHE A 85 -4.76 10.79 13.18
N PRO A 86 -5.78 9.93 13.04
CA PRO A 86 -6.57 9.46 14.16
C PRO A 86 -5.78 8.42 14.97
N VAL A 87 -6.12 8.30 16.26
CA VAL A 87 -5.68 7.18 17.11
C VAL A 87 -6.71 6.07 16.99
N LEU A 88 -6.26 4.83 16.84
CA LEU A 88 -7.11 3.64 16.72
C LEU A 88 -6.59 2.55 17.68
N SER A 89 -7.51 1.82 18.31
CA SER A 89 -7.23 0.64 19.16
C SER A 89 -8.21 -0.49 18.84
N GLY A 90 -7.80 -1.74 19.09
CA GLY A 90 -8.55 -2.95 18.76
C GLY A 90 -7.78 -3.87 17.82
N ASP A 91 -8.47 -4.84 17.22
CA ASP A 91 -7.96 -5.72 16.18
C ASP A 91 -8.79 -5.59 14.88
N PHE A 92 -8.47 -6.41 13.88
CA PHE A 92 -9.19 -6.51 12.62
C PHE A 92 -9.70 -7.94 12.36
N PHE A 93 -10.13 -8.65 13.41
CA PHE A 93 -10.76 -9.97 13.28
C PHE A 93 -12.29 -9.89 13.47
N THR A 94 -13.10 -10.69 12.78
CA THR A 94 -12.74 -11.70 11.76
C THR A 94 -12.89 -11.12 10.35
N TYR A 95 -11.86 -11.25 9.52
CA TYR A 95 -11.83 -10.73 8.15
C TYR A 95 -12.88 -11.41 7.25
N ALA A 96 -13.54 -10.60 6.43
CA ALA A 96 -14.36 -11.02 5.29
C ALA A 96 -13.98 -10.14 4.10
N ASP A 97 -13.65 -10.73 2.97
CA ASP A 97 -13.31 -9.99 1.76
C ASP A 97 -14.55 -9.49 1.02
N ARG A 98 -15.67 -10.21 1.15
CA ARG A 98 -16.99 -9.89 0.54
C ARG A 98 -18.13 -10.43 1.39
N ASP A 99 -19.27 -9.73 1.36
CA ASP A 99 -20.56 -10.18 1.88
C ASP A 99 -20.49 -10.85 3.26
N ASP A 100 -20.94 -12.10 3.36
CA ASP A 100 -20.93 -12.95 4.57
C ASP A 100 -19.82 -14.02 4.55
N HIS A 101 -18.83 -13.88 3.67
CA HIS A 101 -17.71 -14.83 3.53
C HIS A 101 -16.63 -14.58 4.58
N TYR A 102 -16.92 -14.92 5.84
CA TYR A 102 -15.95 -14.78 6.92
C TYR A 102 -14.85 -15.85 6.87
N TRP A 103 -13.59 -15.41 6.95
CA TRP A 103 -12.42 -16.29 6.91
C TRP A 103 -12.12 -16.87 8.29
N THR A 104 -13.11 -17.45 8.97
CA THR A 104 -12.89 -18.09 10.29
C THR A 104 -12.45 -19.54 10.19
N GLY A 105 -12.69 -20.20 9.05
CA GLY A 105 -12.33 -21.61 8.87
C GLY A 105 -10.83 -21.90 9.03
N TYR A 106 -9.95 -20.97 8.63
CA TYR A 106 -8.52 -21.18 8.77
C TYR A 106 -8.02 -21.18 10.22
N PHE A 107 -8.84 -20.71 11.19
CA PHE A 107 -8.55 -20.84 12.62
C PHE A 107 -8.49 -22.32 13.06
N THR A 108 -9.17 -23.22 12.37
CA THR A 108 -9.17 -24.67 12.68
C THR A 108 -8.56 -25.54 11.59
N SER A 109 -8.37 -25.04 10.37
CA SER A 109 -7.75 -25.80 9.27
C SER A 109 -6.41 -26.43 9.66
N ARG A 110 -6.24 -27.72 9.37
CA ARG A 110 -5.02 -28.50 9.67
C ARG A 110 -4.61 -28.45 11.15
N PRO A 111 -5.46 -28.92 12.08
CA PRO A 111 -5.25 -28.74 13.53
C PRO A 111 -4.00 -29.47 14.07
N PHE A 112 -3.58 -30.56 13.44
CA PHE A 112 -2.34 -31.26 13.78
C PHE A 112 -1.13 -30.32 13.75
N TYR A 113 -0.97 -29.56 12.65
CA TYR A 113 0.15 -28.64 12.51
C TYR A 113 0.03 -27.42 13.43
N LYS A 114 -1.19 -26.96 13.72
CA LYS A 114 -1.43 -25.91 14.73
C LYS A 114 -1.02 -26.35 16.14
N ARG A 115 -1.24 -27.62 16.50
CA ARG A 115 -0.75 -28.17 17.76
C ARG A 115 0.76 -28.35 17.75
N MET A 116 1.31 -28.86 16.65
CA MET A 116 2.75 -29.04 16.48
C MET A 116 3.50 -27.71 16.64
N ASP A 117 2.99 -26.61 16.08
CA ASP A 117 3.52 -25.24 16.24
C ASP A 117 3.75 -24.89 17.72
N ARG A 118 2.73 -25.06 18.58
CA ARG A 118 2.85 -24.81 20.04
C ARG A 118 3.79 -25.73 20.78
N ILE A 119 3.91 -26.99 20.33
CA ILE A 119 4.88 -27.93 20.90
C ILE A 119 6.30 -27.48 20.53
N MET A 120 6.54 -27.07 19.29
CA MET A 120 7.85 -26.60 18.85
C MET A 120 8.23 -25.29 19.55
N GLU A 121 7.30 -24.33 19.66
CA GLU A 121 7.49 -23.06 20.36
C GLU A 121 7.93 -23.27 21.82
N SER A 122 7.42 -24.29 22.52
CA SER A 122 7.80 -24.54 23.92
C SER A 122 9.20 -25.14 24.11
N HIS A 123 9.87 -25.53 23.03
CA HIS A 123 11.23 -26.10 23.06
C HIS A 123 12.29 -25.13 22.51
N ILE A 124 11.90 -23.89 22.18
CA ILE A 124 12.78 -22.77 21.82
C ILE A 124 12.92 -21.86 23.03
#